data_AF-A0A5C0WGA5-F1
#
_entry.id   AF-A0A5C0WGA5-F1
#
_cell.length_a   1.000
_cell.length_b   1.000
_cell.length_c   1.000
_cell.angle_alpha   90.00
_cell.angle_beta   90.00
_cell.angle_gamma   90.00
#
_symmetry.space_group_name_H-M   'P 1'
#
loop_
_entity.id
_entity.type
_entity.pdbx_description
1 polymer ?
#
loop_
_entity_poly.entity_id
_entity_poly.type
_entity_poly.pdbx_seq_one_letter_code
_entity_poly.pdbx_strand_id
1 'polypeptide(L)'
;MNTNEVAKEIGVSSKTIQRWVKQLNIPVARNELGHYEFHEDIVQLLKEVKHQMSEGVILQDIQLPIHKETVRQSAPAAETDVSIQRIEALEKQVKELIQQQLHVTDVEDRLQELERKLAKKADEGVSYQLLQHRREIEDLSTKFDRLAAALKQPSQVEEKKEIAHPDIKKKRVLFPLFHSFR
;
A
#
# COMPACT_ATOMS: atom_id res chain seq x y z
N MET A 1 -24.14 17.64 39.65
CA MET A 1 -24.77 17.44 40.99
C MET A 1 -24.47 16.03 41.49
N ASN A 2 -24.24 15.86 42.79
CA ASN A 2 -23.97 14.54 43.38
C ASN A 2 -25.27 13.75 43.60
N THR A 3 -25.20 12.42 43.64
CA THR A 3 -26.39 11.55 43.85
C THR A 3 -27.22 11.93 45.07
N ASN A 4 -26.57 12.35 46.17
CA ASN A 4 -27.26 12.73 47.41
C ASN A 4 -27.99 14.07 47.31
N GLU A 5 -27.50 14.99 46.47
CA GLU A 5 -28.14 16.30 46.25
C GLU A 5 -29.40 16.10 45.40
N VAL A 6 -29.28 15.33 44.32
CA VAL A 6 -30.42 14.96 43.46
C VAL A 6 -31.48 14.17 44.25
N ALA A 7 -31.05 13.29 45.16
CA ALA A 7 -31.95 12.56 46.06
C ALA A 7 -32.80 13.50 46.92
N LYS A 8 -32.17 14.51 47.52
CA LYS A 8 -32.87 15.51 48.34
C LYS A 8 -33.82 16.35 47.52
N GLU A 9 -33.41 16.75 46.31
CA GLU A 9 -34.20 17.60 45.43
C GLU A 9 -35.46 16.89 44.90
N ILE A 10 -35.33 15.63 44.52
CA ILE A 10 -36.45 14.82 44.02
C ILE A 10 -37.30 14.26 45.18
N GLY A 11 -36.77 14.25 46.41
CA GLY A 11 -37.46 13.74 47.60
C GLY A 11 -37.52 12.21 47.65
N VAL A 12 -36.45 11.54 47.19
CA VAL A 12 -36.31 10.08 47.18
C VAL A 12 -34.97 9.66 47.80
N SER A 13 -34.81 8.40 48.20
CA SER A 13 -33.52 7.91 48.70
C SER A 13 -32.47 7.82 47.58
N SER A 14 -31.20 8.08 47.89
CA SER A 14 -30.08 7.91 46.94
C SER A 14 -30.02 6.50 46.33
N LYS A 15 -30.44 5.47 47.08
CA LYS A 15 -30.54 4.09 46.56
C LYS A 15 -31.62 3.94 45.49
N THR A 16 -32.71 4.70 45.59
CA THR A 16 -33.82 4.69 44.62
C THR A 16 -33.36 5.29 43.30
N ILE A 17 -32.63 6.41 43.33
CA ILE A 17 -32.03 7.00 42.12
C ILE A 17 -31.04 6.02 41.47
N GLN A 18 -30.15 5.40 42.24
CA GLN A 18 -29.22 4.40 41.70
C GLN A 18 -29.95 3.21 41.09
N ARG A 19 -31.07 2.78 41.67
CA ARG A 19 -31.92 1.72 41.11
C ARG A 19 -32.56 2.15 39.79
N TRP A 20 -33.09 3.36 39.70
CA TRP A 20 -33.68 3.90 38.48
C TRP A 20 -32.65 4.03 37.36
N VAL A 21 -31.46 4.56 37.67
CA VAL A 21 -30.34 4.66 36.72
C VAL A 21 -29.97 3.30 36.14
N LYS A 22 -29.92 2.25 36.98
CA LYS A 22 -29.62 0.88 36.52
C LYS A 22 -30.77 0.25 35.74
N GLN A 23 -32.00 0.39 36.21
CA GLN A 23 -33.16 -0.29 35.62
C GLN A 23 -33.57 0.33 34.29
N LEU A 24 -33.50 1.66 34.19
CA LEU A 24 -33.88 2.42 33.00
C LEU A 24 -32.67 2.71 32.09
N ASN A 25 -31.50 2.15 32.43
CA ASN A 25 -30.24 2.28 31.69
C ASN A 25 -29.87 3.74 31.34
N ILE A 26 -30.00 4.64 32.33
CA ILE A 26 -29.73 6.06 32.14
C ILE A 26 -28.20 6.27 32.08
N PRO A 27 -27.66 6.90 31.03
CA PRO A 27 -26.23 7.18 30.93
C PRO A 27 -25.85 8.32 31.88
N VAL A 28 -25.31 7.98 33.05
CA VAL A 28 -24.85 8.95 34.05
C VAL A 28 -23.32 8.96 34.08
N ALA A 29 -22.72 10.15 34.02
CA ALA A 29 -21.28 10.32 34.10
C ALA A 29 -20.75 9.91 35.49
N ARG A 30 -19.49 9.46 35.55
CA ARG A 30 -18.79 9.20 36.81
C ARG A 30 -17.65 10.19 36.92
N ASN A 31 -17.52 10.83 38.08
CA ASN A 31 -16.39 11.71 38.36
C ASN A 31 -15.12 10.89 38.63
N GLU A 32 -13.99 11.57 38.83
CA GLU A 32 -12.68 10.97 39.10
C GLU A 32 -12.64 10.08 40.36
N LEU A 33 -13.61 10.25 41.26
CA LEU A 33 -13.77 9.47 42.49
C LEU A 33 -14.75 8.28 42.33
N GLY A 34 -15.29 8.07 41.13
CA GLY A 34 -16.19 6.97 40.79
C GLY A 34 -17.64 7.16 41.27
N HIS A 35 -18.01 8.35 41.73
CA HIS A 35 -19.40 8.67 42.10
C HIS A 35 -20.20 9.18 40.91
N TYR A 36 -21.51 8.93 40.92
CA TYR A 36 -22.41 9.40 39.86
C TYR A 36 -22.54 10.92 39.90
N GLU A 37 -22.25 11.54 38.76
CA GLU A 37 -22.44 12.96 38.49
C GLU A 37 -23.63 13.15 37.57
N PHE A 38 -24.63 13.87 38.07
CA PHE A 38 -25.87 14.16 37.35
C PHE A 38 -25.84 15.57 36.78
N HIS A 39 -26.14 15.69 35.48
CA HIS A 39 -26.48 16.95 34.84
C HIS A 39 -27.97 17.27 35.03
N GLU A 40 -28.32 18.54 34.89
CA GLU A 40 -29.69 19.04 35.06
C GLU A 40 -30.71 18.26 34.22
N ASP A 41 -30.35 17.92 32.99
CA ASP A 41 -31.19 17.12 32.08
C ASP A 41 -31.57 15.76 32.69
N ILE A 42 -30.62 15.11 33.36
CA ILE A 42 -30.83 13.81 34.02
C ILE A 42 -31.70 14.00 35.28
N VAL A 43 -31.52 15.11 36.01
CA VAL A 43 -32.35 15.43 37.18
C VAL A 43 -33.81 15.63 36.76
N GLN A 44 -34.05 16.31 35.64
CA GLN A 44 -35.39 16.50 35.08
C GLN A 44 -36.02 15.18 34.62
N LEU A 45 -35.24 14.30 33.98
CA LEU A 45 -35.69 12.95 33.62
C LEU A 45 -36.09 12.14 34.86
N LEU A 46 -35.32 12.21 35.94
CA LEU A 46 -35.62 11.51 37.19
C LEU A 46 -36.87 12.07 37.90
N LYS A 47 -37.16 13.38 37.76
CA LYS A 47 -38.42 13.98 38.24
C LYS A 47 -39.63 13.45 37.47
N GLU A 48 -39.49 13.28 36.16
CA GLU A 48 -40.52 12.69 35.29
C GLU A 48 -40.77 11.21 35.64
N VAL A 49 -39.71 10.43 35.86
CA VAL A 49 -39.80 9.04 36.33
C VAL A 49 -40.57 8.96 37.66
N LYS A 50 -40.31 9.88 38.60
CA LYS A 50 -41.06 9.95 39.87
C LYS A 50 -42.54 10.22 39.62
N HIS A 51 -42.87 11.13 38.71
CA HIS A 51 -44.26 11.48 38.40
C HIS A 51 -45.01 10.29 37.81
N GLN A 52 -44.43 9.62 36.80
CA GLN A 52 -45.04 8.42 36.19
C GLN A 52 -45.22 7.27 37.20
N MET A 53 -44.27 7.11 38.13
CA MET A 53 -44.37 6.14 39.19
C MET A 53 -45.45 6.49 40.23
N SER A 54 -45.78 7.78 40.42
CA SER A 54 -46.90 8.23 41.25
C SER A 54 -48.27 8.06 40.58
N GLU A 55 -48.31 8.03 39.25
CA GLU A 55 -49.52 7.78 38.45
C GLU A 55 -49.84 6.28 38.29
N GLY A 56 -49.03 5.40 38.88
CA GLY A 56 -49.25 3.95 38.90
C GLY A 56 -48.52 3.16 37.82
N VAL A 57 -47.61 3.79 37.07
CA VAL A 57 -46.78 3.09 36.07
C VAL A 57 -45.67 2.31 36.77
N ILE A 58 -45.51 1.04 36.39
CA ILE A 58 -44.47 0.15 36.93
C ILE A 58 -43.13 0.53 36.32
N LEU A 59 -42.06 0.54 37.12
CA LEU A 59 -40.69 0.92 36.73
C LEU A 59 -40.17 0.25 35.44
N GLN A 60 -40.69 -0.91 35.07
CA GLN A 60 -40.29 -1.65 33.87
C GLN A 60 -40.97 -1.15 32.59
N ASP A 61 -42.13 -0.50 32.73
CA ASP A 61 -42.93 0.05 31.62
C ASP A 61 -42.78 1.56 31.47
N ILE A 62 -41.97 2.19 32.34
CA ILE A 62 -41.59 3.60 32.20
C ILE A 62 -40.79 3.74 30.92
N GLN A 63 -41.50 4.12 29.85
CA GLN A 63 -40.93 4.57 28.60
C GLN A 63 -40.27 5.91 28.89
N LEU A 64 -38.99 5.87 29.26
CA LEU A 64 -38.19 7.07 29.26
C LEU A 64 -38.34 7.72 27.88
N PRO A 65 -38.72 9.00 27.80
CA PRO A 65 -38.34 9.79 26.66
C PRO A 65 -36.82 9.84 26.73
N ILE A 66 -36.15 8.85 26.13
CA ILE A 66 -34.75 8.98 25.75
C ILE A 66 -34.74 10.28 24.99
N HIS A 67 -34.16 11.31 25.60
CA HIS A 67 -34.08 12.63 25.06
C HIS A 67 -33.46 12.51 23.66
N LYS A 68 -34.34 12.51 22.66
CA LYS A 68 -34.11 13.03 21.33
C LYS A 68 -33.93 14.56 21.47
N GLU A 69 -33.10 15.01 22.39
CA GLU A 69 -32.63 16.39 22.64
C GLU A 69 -31.10 16.30 22.76
N THR A 70 -30.46 15.73 21.76
CA THR A 70 -29.90 16.56 20.67
C THR A 70 -30.84 16.81 19.48
N VAL A 71 -32.13 16.43 19.55
CA VAL A 71 -33.06 16.47 18.40
C VAL A 71 -34.34 17.32 18.59
N ARG A 72 -34.61 18.02 19.72
CA ARG A 72 -35.94 18.66 19.93
C ARG A 72 -36.00 20.03 20.63
N GLN A 73 -35.04 20.92 20.37
CA GLN A 73 -35.27 22.36 20.61
C GLN A 73 -35.21 23.17 19.31
N SER A 74 -36.14 22.88 18.40
CA SER A 74 -36.81 23.85 17.52
C SER A 74 -37.46 23.11 16.36
N ALA A 75 -38.77 22.87 16.41
CA ALA A 75 -39.54 23.01 15.19
C ALA A 75 -39.79 24.52 15.04
N PRO A 76 -39.34 25.09 13.92
CA PRO A 76 -40.26 25.29 12.82
C PRO A 76 -40.04 24.20 11.79
N ALA A 77 -41.10 23.85 11.08
CA ALA A 77 -41.20 22.75 10.11
C ALA A 77 -40.27 22.85 8.87
N ALA A 78 -39.18 23.62 8.94
CA ALA A 78 -38.17 23.81 7.91
C ALA A 78 -36.81 23.10 8.23
N GLU A 79 -36.52 22.77 9.50
CA GLU A 79 -35.21 22.24 9.94
C GLU A 79 -35.06 20.70 9.77
N THR A 80 -36.18 19.97 9.75
CA THR A 80 -36.19 18.51 9.57
C THR A 80 -35.74 18.10 8.18
N ASP A 81 -36.03 18.91 7.16
CA ASP A 81 -35.59 18.66 5.79
C ASP A 81 -34.06 18.83 5.69
N VAL A 82 -33.50 19.87 6.31
CA VAL A 82 -32.04 20.13 6.32
C VAL A 82 -31.27 19.02 7.04
N SER A 83 -31.81 18.51 8.15
CA SER A 83 -31.16 17.42 8.90
C SER A 83 -31.20 16.09 8.14
N ILE A 84 -32.31 15.79 7.47
CA ILE A 84 -32.45 14.60 6.60
C ILE A 84 -31.52 14.73 5.39
N GLN A 85 -31.49 15.89 4.73
CA GLN A 85 -30.58 16.17 3.62
C GLN A 85 -29.11 16.06 4.02
N ARG A 86 -28.76 16.47 5.25
CA ARG A 86 -27.38 16.37 5.75
C ARG A 86 -26.97 14.92 6.03
N ILE A 87 -27.90 14.09 6.52
CA ILE A 87 -27.70 12.65 6.69
C ILE A 87 -27.55 11.98 5.33
N GLU A 88 -28.40 12.31 4.36
CA GLU A 88 -28.33 11.76 3.00
C GLU A 88 -27.03 12.19 2.27
N ALA A 89 -26.58 13.42 2.46
CA ALA A 89 -25.29 13.90 1.95
C ALA A 89 -24.10 13.16 2.58
N LEU A 90 -24.16 12.86 3.88
CA LEU A 90 -23.15 12.05 4.58
C LEU A 90 -23.14 10.61 4.08
N GLU A 91 -24.30 9.98 3.88
CA GLU A 91 -24.41 8.64 3.31
C GLU A 91 -23.80 8.57 1.90
N LYS A 92 -24.01 9.61 1.09
CA LYS A 92 -23.42 9.72 -0.26
C LYS A 92 -21.90 9.82 -0.19
N GLN A 93 -21.35 10.66 0.71
CA GLN A 93 -19.90 10.76 0.91
C GLN A 93 -19.29 9.44 1.41
N VAL A 94 -19.97 8.75 2.33
CA VAL A 94 -19.51 7.44 2.82
C VAL A 94 -19.48 6.40 1.69
N LYS A 95 -20.50 6.37 0.82
CA LYS A 95 -20.49 5.49 -0.38
C LYS A 95 -19.34 5.82 -1.32
N GLU A 96 -19.07 7.11 -1.54
CA GLU A 96 -17.97 7.54 -2.40
C GLU A 96 -16.60 7.14 -1.83
N LEU A 97 -16.40 7.29 -0.52
CA LEU A 97 -15.18 6.83 0.16
C LEU A 97 -15.01 5.31 0.08
N ILE A 98 -16.08 4.53 0.24
CA ILE A 98 -16.04 3.07 0.07
C ILE A 98 -15.67 2.70 -1.37
N GLN A 99 -16.23 3.41 -2.36
CA GLN A 99 -15.90 3.20 -3.78
C GLN A 99 -14.43 3.53 -4.07
N GLN A 100 -13.91 4.62 -3.50
CA GLN A 100 -12.50 5.01 -3.62
C GLN A 100 -11.57 3.97 -2.98
N GLN A 101 -11.93 3.46 -1.80
CA GLN A 101 -11.18 2.39 -1.13
C GLN A 101 -11.06 1.14 -2.02
N LEU A 102 -12.16 0.72 -2.64
CA LEU A 102 -12.16 -0.42 -3.57
C LEU A 102 -11.26 -0.19 -4.79
N HIS A 103 -11.25 1.01 -5.35
CA HIS A 103 -10.37 1.34 -6.48
C HIS A 103 -8.89 1.31 -6.07
N VAL A 104 -8.55 1.78 -4.86
CA VAL A 104 -7.18 1.71 -4.34
C VAL A 104 -6.72 0.26 -4.23
N THR A 105 -7.56 -0.62 -3.69
CA THR A 105 -7.24 -2.06 -3.60
C THR A 105 -7.02 -2.71 -4.97
N ASP A 106 -7.84 -2.41 -5.98
CA ASP A 106 -7.63 -2.93 -7.34
C ASP A 106 -6.30 -2.47 -7.95
N VAL A 107 -5.93 -1.20 -7.72
CA VAL A 107 -4.65 -0.65 -8.19
C VAL A 107 -3.48 -1.32 -7.45
N GLU A 108 -3.60 -1.56 -6.16
CA GLU A 108 -2.59 -2.27 -5.36
C GLU A 108 -2.36 -3.71 -5.88
N ASP A 109 -3.45 -4.45 -6.14
CA ASP A 109 -3.38 -5.82 -6.67
C ASP A 109 -2.70 -5.85 -8.06
N ARG A 110 -3.07 -4.90 -8.94
CA ARG A 110 -2.44 -4.75 -10.25
C ARG A 110 -0.95 -4.41 -10.14
N LEU A 111 -0.58 -3.55 -9.19
CA LEU A 111 0.82 -3.17 -8.97
C LEU A 111 1.64 -4.38 -8.52
N GLN A 112 1.13 -5.17 -7.57
CA GLN A 112 1.77 -6.40 -7.12
C GLN A 112 1.93 -7.43 -8.26
N GLU A 113 0.92 -7.56 -9.13
CA GLU A 113 1.02 -8.46 -10.28
C GLU A 113 2.10 -8.00 -11.27
N LEU A 114 2.19 -6.68 -11.51
CA LEU A 114 3.23 -6.09 -12.37
C LEU A 114 4.62 -6.25 -11.76
N GLU A 115 4.79 -6.02 -10.47
CA GLU A 115 6.05 -6.25 -9.74
C GLU A 115 6.49 -7.71 -9.88
N ARG A 116 5.56 -8.66 -9.70
CA ARG A 116 5.88 -10.09 -9.87
C ARG A 116 6.28 -10.44 -11.30
N LYS A 117 5.59 -9.88 -12.31
CA LYS A 117 5.93 -10.07 -13.73
C LYS A 117 7.29 -9.45 -14.06
N LEU A 118 7.61 -8.30 -13.49
CA LEU A 118 8.88 -7.60 -13.69
C LEU A 118 10.04 -8.36 -13.04
N ALA A 119 9.87 -8.82 -11.79
CA ALA A 119 10.85 -9.67 -11.10
C ALA A 119 11.12 -10.95 -11.90
N LYS A 120 10.06 -11.63 -12.37
CA LYS A 120 10.18 -12.83 -13.21
C LYS A 120 10.96 -12.55 -14.51
N LYS A 121 10.67 -11.44 -15.20
CA LYS A 121 11.39 -11.07 -16.42
C LYS A 121 12.85 -10.72 -16.17
N ALA A 122 13.14 -10.05 -15.05
CA ALA A 122 14.50 -9.77 -14.63
C ALA A 122 15.25 -11.09 -14.39
N ASP A 123 14.67 -12.03 -13.65
CA ASP A 123 15.32 -13.29 -13.32
C ASP A 123 15.53 -14.21 -14.54
N GLU A 124 14.53 -14.34 -15.42
CA GLU A 124 14.56 -15.24 -16.58
C GLU A 124 15.53 -14.76 -17.66
N GLY A 125 15.53 -13.46 -17.97
CA GLY A 125 16.38 -12.90 -19.01
C GLY A 125 17.82 -12.66 -18.55
N VAL A 126 17.96 -12.05 -17.37
CA VAL A 126 19.25 -11.50 -16.92
C VAL A 126 20.20 -12.61 -16.49
N SER A 127 19.71 -13.67 -15.83
CA SER A 127 20.56 -14.79 -15.39
C SER A 127 21.15 -15.56 -16.58
N TYR A 128 20.33 -15.86 -17.59
CA TYR A 128 20.78 -16.51 -18.81
C TYR A 128 21.74 -15.61 -19.59
N GLN A 129 21.42 -14.32 -19.74
CA GLN A 129 22.29 -13.36 -20.41
C GLN A 129 23.63 -13.21 -19.70
N LEU A 130 23.66 -13.06 -18.37
CA LEU A 130 24.91 -13.00 -17.59
C LEU A 130 25.79 -14.23 -17.79
N LEU A 131 25.18 -15.43 -17.78
CA LEU A 131 25.92 -16.68 -18.00
C LEU A 131 26.46 -16.75 -19.44
N GLN A 132 25.66 -16.34 -20.42
CA GLN A 132 26.07 -16.29 -21.82
C GLN A 132 27.20 -15.29 -22.04
N HIS A 133 27.08 -14.07 -21.49
CA HIS A 133 28.12 -13.04 -21.53
C HIS A 133 29.41 -13.52 -20.87
N ARG A 134 29.33 -14.24 -19.74
CA ARG A 134 30.52 -14.82 -19.10
C ARG A 134 31.23 -15.82 -20.01
N ARG A 135 30.48 -16.70 -20.68
CA ARG A 135 31.04 -17.65 -21.67
C ARG A 135 31.69 -16.93 -22.84
N GLU A 136 31.03 -15.90 -23.38
CA GLU A 136 31.56 -15.10 -24.48
C GLU A 136 32.86 -14.38 -24.07
N ILE A 137 32.92 -13.84 -22.85
CA ILE A 137 34.14 -13.22 -22.30
C ILE A 137 35.26 -14.25 -22.14
N GLU A 138 34.97 -15.45 -21.65
CA GLU A 138 35.95 -16.55 -21.53
C GLU A 138 36.48 -16.98 -22.91
N ASP A 139 35.61 -17.12 -23.91
CA ASP A 139 36.00 -17.42 -25.29
C ASP A 139 36.85 -16.32 -25.92
N LEU A 140 36.51 -15.05 -25.67
CA LEU A 140 37.30 -13.93 -26.14
C LEU A 140 38.66 -13.86 -25.44
N SER A 141 38.71 -14.12 -24.13
CA SER A 141 39.96 -14.19 -23.36
C SER A 141 40.86 -15.30 -23.89
N THR A 142 40.33 -16.49 -24.13
CA THR A 142 41.14 -17.60 -24.67
C THR A 142 41.66 -17.30 -26.08
N LYS A 143 40.86 -16.66 -26.94
CA LYS A 143 41.32 -16.19 -28.26
C LYS A 143 42.39 -15.12 -28.13
N PHE A 144 42.22 -14.18 -27.20
CA PHE A 144 43.21 -13.15 -26.90
C PHE A 144 44.52 -13.76 -26.39
N ASP A 145 44.46 -14.74 -25.48
CA ASP A 145 45.64 -15.45 -24.98
C ASP A 145 46.35 -16.22 -26.09
N ARG A 146 45.61 -16.84 -27.02
CA ARG A 146 46.19 -17.50 -28.21
C ARG A 146 46.87 -16.51 -29.14
N LEU A 147 46.25 -15.36 -29.40
CA LEU A 147 46.86 -14.30 -30.20
C LEU A 147 48.10 -13.72 -29.50
N ALA A 148 48.01 -13.46 -28.19
CA ALA A 148 49.13 -13.00 -27.38
C ALA A 148 50.28 -14.02 -27.35
N ALA A 149 49.97 -15.32 -27.30
CA ALA A 149 50.95 -16.40 -27.39
C ALA A 149 51.57 -16.48 -28.79
N ALA A 150 50.78 -16.36 -29.86
CA ALA A 150 51.27 -16.33 -31.24
C ALA A 150 52.18 -15.11 -31.50
N LEU A 151 51.89 -13.97 -30.87
CA LEU A 151 52.73 -12.77 -30.93
C LEU A 151 53.99 -12.88 -30.04
N LYS A 152 53.94 -13.64 -28.95
CA LYS A 152 55.09 -13.92 -28.07
C LYS A 152 56.00 -15.03 -28.61
N GLN A 153 55.52 -15.89 -29.49
CA GLN A 153 56.39 -16.84 -30.18
C GLN A 153 57.32 -16.04 -31.11
N PRO A 154 58.64 -16.04 -30.88
CA PRO A 154 59.56 -15.55 -31.90
C PRO A 154 59.38 -16.45 -33.12
N SER A 155 59.20 -15.86 -34.30
CA SER A 155 59.15 -16.54 -35.59
C SER A 155 60.35 -17.50 -35.71
N GLN A 156 60.17 -18.76 -35.34
CA GLN A 156 61.13 -19.83 -35.60
C GLN A 156 60.67 -20.62 -36.82
N VAL A 157 60.68 -19.99 -38.00
CA VAL A 157 61.00 -20.66 -39.27
C VAL A 157 61.54 -19.60 -40.22
N GLU A 158 62.79 -19.19 -40.07
CA GLU A 158 63.58 -18.63 -41.16
C GLU A 158 65.07 -18.58 -40.77
N GLU A 159 65.70 -19.74 -40.62
CA GLU A 159 67.16 -19.85 -40.76
C GLU A 159 67.54 -21.33 -40.92
N LYS A 160 67.73 -21.73 -42.20
CA LYS A 160 68.64 -22.77 -42.72
C LYS A 160 68.13 -23.28 -44.07
N LYS A 161 68.37 -22.52 -45.13
CA LYS A 161 68.85 -23.06 -46.40
C LYS A 161 69.80 -22.03 -47.00
N GLU A 162 71.10 -22.31 -46.86
CA GLU A 162 72.12 -21.74 -47.73
C GLU A 162 71.64 -21.90 -49.18
N ILE A 163 71.44 -20.77 -49.86
CA ILE A 163 71.19 -20.77 -51.30
C ILE A 163 72.56 -21.02 -51.93
N ALA A 164 72.91 -22.29 -52.08
CA ALA A 164 73.96 -22.69 -53.00
C ALA A 164 73.58 -22.16 -54.39
N HIS A 165 74.36 -21.20 -54.88
CA HIS A 165 74.26 -20.69 -56.24
C HIS A 165 74.27 -21.86 -57.23
N PRO A 166 73.24 -22.04 -58.08
CA PRO A 166 73.41 -22.87 -59.26
C PRO A 166 74.26 -22.08 -60.25
N ASP A 167 75.44 -22.62 -60.54
CA ASP A 167 76.35 -22.19 -61.60
C ASP A 167 75.65 -22.32 -62.97
N ILE A 168 75.04 -21.22 -63.44
CA ILE A 168 74.43 -21.16 -64.78
C ILE A 168 75.53 -20.78 -65.78
N LYS A 169 76.09 -21.83 -66.39
CA LYS A 169 77.03 -21.75 -67.51
C LYS A 169 76.47 -20.86 -68.63
N LYS A 170 77.18 -19.74 -68.90
CA LYS A 170 76.89 -18.82 -70.00
C LYS A 170 76.97 -19.54 -71.35
N LYS A 171 75.83 -19.87 -71.96
CA LYS A 171 75.75 -20.12 -73.40
C LYS A 171 75.39 -18.82 -74.11
N ARG A 172 76.38 -18.24 -74.81
CA ARG A 172 76.19 -17.09 -75.71
C ARG A 172 75.23 -17.53 -76.81
N VAL A 173 74.02 -17.01 -76.82
CA VAL A 173 73.14 -17.10 -77.99
C VAL A 173 73.41 -15.84 -78.80
N LEU A 174 74.25 -15.97 -79.84
CA LEU A 174 74.45 -14.95 -80.85
C LEU A 174 73.11 -14.73 -81.56
N PHE A 175 72.56 -13.52 -81.42
CA PHE A 175 71.39 -13.07 -82.17
C PHE A 175 71.62 -13.26 -83.68
N PRO A 176 70.66 -13.82 -84.44
CA PRO A 176 70.75 -13.81 -85.89
C PRO A 176 70.32 -12.43 -86.39
N LEU A 177 71.29 -11.64 -86.82
CA LEU A 177 71.06 -10.50 -87.72
C LEU A 177 70.76 -11.08 -89.12
N PHE A 178 69.54 -10.80 -89.59
CA PHE A 178 69.07 -10.94 -90.97
C PHE A 178 70.14 -10.67 -92.03
N HIS A 179 70.22 -11.49 -93.09
CA HIS A 179 70.53 -11.16 -94.51
C HIS A 179 70.10 -12.40 -95.33
N SER A 180 68.90 -12.41 -95.93
CA SER A 180 68.60 -12.06 -97.33
C SER A 180 69.13 -13.04 -98.39
N PHE A 181 68.20 -13.70 -99.08
CA PHE A 181 68.11 -13.86 -100.54
C PHE A 181 69.33 -14.42 -101.30
N ARG A 182 69.18 -15.60 -101.90
CA ARG A 182 68.97 -15.78 -103.36
C ARG A 182 68.90 -17.26 -103.72
#